data_AF-A0A8J7Z0B8-F1
#
_entry.id   AF-A0A8J7Z0B8-F1
#
_cell.length_a   1.000
_cell.length_b   1.000
_cell.length_c   1.000
_cell.angle_alpha   90.00
_cell.angle_beta   90.00
_cell.angle_gamma   90.00
#
_symmetry.space_group_name_H-M   'P 1'
#
loop_
_entity.id
_entity.type
_entity.pdbx_description
1 polymer ?
#
loop_
_entity_poly.entity_id
_entity_poly.type
_entity_poly.pdbx_seq_one_letter_code
_entity_poly.pdbx_strand_id
1 'polypeptide(L)'
;MRHPQWLIKLARRLHRWVGLYVIGLTLIWVIEAIAVPRVFSAGLPIIDELPPEPTAANTSTVLSREQATRILMAHSPAVANQIDEIAYLPLIQVYRFENHQRFFEWFMDAHTGKVLKYGFNAGNFLQQKGFLGWLHPWVGNLIKLPSALLTLILVISGFYLFVSSFRVN
;
A
#
# COMPACT_ATOMS: atom_id res chain seq x y z
N MET A 1 22.54 -27.19 -28.40
CA MET A 1 22.08 -26.29 -29.49
C MET A 1 22.64 -24.90 -29.24
N ARG A 2 23.43 -24.33 -30.18
CA ARG A 2 23.93 -22.95 -30.08
C ARG A 2 22.75 -22.00 -30.23
N HIS A 3 22.54 -21.11 -29.25
CA HIS A 3 21.54 -20.06 -29.39
C HIS A 3 21.93 -19.11 -30.51
N PRO A 4 21.01 -18.71 -31.37
CA PRO A 4 21.33 -17.79 -32.45
C PRO A 4 21.70 -16.42 -31.88
N GLN A 5 22.82 -15.85 -32.34
CA GLN A 5 23.40 -14.61 -31.80
C GLN A 5 22.44 -13.41 -31.85
N TRP A 6 21.48 -13.41 -32.80
CA TRP A 6 20.46 -12.38 -32.90
C TRP A 6 19.51 -12.36 -31.69
N LEU A 7 19.19 -13.53 -31.10
CA LEU A 7 18.36 -13.60 -29.89
C LEU A 7 19.06 -13.00 -28.68
N ILE A 8 20.38 -13.20 -28.55
CA ILE A 8 21.18 -12.59 -27.48
C ILE A 8 21.22 -11.06 -27.63
N LYS A 9 21.39 -10.56 -28.86
CA LYS A 9 21.36 -9.11 -29.14
C LYS A 9 19.98 -8.50 -28.85
N LEU A 10 18.90 -9.18 -29.25
CA LEU A 10 17.53 -8.76 -28.96
C LEU A 10 17.24 -8.74 -27.47
N ALA A 11 17.61 -9.81 -26.75
CA ALA A 11 17.43 -9.90 -25.30
C ALA A 11 18.17 -8.76 -24.58
N ARG A 12 19.42 -8.45 -24.95
CA ARG A 12 20.16 -7.30 -24.38
C ARG A 12 19.48 -5.97 -24.65
N ARG A 13 18.98 -5.77 -25.87
CA ARG A 13 18.30 -4.52 -26.25
C ARG A 13 17.01 -4.34 -25.45
N LEU A 14 16.17 -5.38 -25.37
CA LEU A 14 14.95 -5.37 -24.56
C LEU A 14 15.27 -5.14 -23.09
N HIS A 15 16.20 -5.90 -22.52
CA HIS A 15 16.57 -5.81 -21.12
C HIS A 15 17.07 -4.41 -20.74
N ARG A 16 17.86 -3.76 -21.61
CA ARG A 16 18.35 -2.40 -21.36
C ARG A 16 17.23 -1.35 -21.34
N TRP A 17 16.36 -1.36 -22.36
CA TRP A 17 15.29 -0.35 -22.46
C TRP A 17 14.20 -0.56 -21.43
N VAL A 18 13.79 -1.80 -21.21
CA VAL A 18 12.81 -2.16 -20.19
C VAL A 18 13.38 -1.91 -18.78
N GLY A 19 14.66 -2.22 -18.56
CA GLY A 19 15.34 -1.92 -17.29
C GLY A 19 15.37 -0.43 -16.99
N LEU A 20 15.67 0.41 -17.98
CA LEU A 20 15.65 1.87 -17.83
C LEU A 20 14.24 2.39 -17.50
N TYR A 21 13.22 1.83 -18.12
CA TYR A 21 11.82 2.13 -17.81
C TYR A 21 11.47 1.77 -16.35
N VAL A 22 11.84 0.56 -15.89
CA VAL A 22 11.58 0.12 -14.51
C VAL A 22 12.32 0.99 -13.48
N ILE A 23 13.55 1.42 -13.79
CA ILE A 23 14.28 2.36 -12.93
C ILE A 23 13.51 3.67 -12.79
N GLY A 24 13.03 4.25 -13.89
CA GLY A 24 12.24 5.48 -13.86
C GLY A 24 10.97 5.33 -13.02
N LEU A 25 10.24 4.23 -13.17
CA LEU A 25 9.06 3.95 -12.36
C LEU A 25 9.38 3.78 -10.88
N THR A 26 10.51 3.15 -10.56
CA THR A 26 10.96 2.98 -9.18
C THR A 26 11.25 4.33 -8.55
N LEU A 27 11.92 5.24 -9.28
CA LEU A 27 12.17 6.60 -8.80
C LEU A 27 10.87 7.35 -8.54
N ILE A 28 9.89 7.27 -9.46
CA ILE A 28 8.56 7.85 -9.26
C ILE A 28 7.93 7.30 -7.98
N TRP A 29 7.91 5.97 -7.82
CA TRP A 29 7.32 5.32 -6.65
C TRP A 29 8.01 5.72 -5.34
N VAL A 30 9.34 5.80 -5.31
CA VAL A 30 10.10 6.25 -4.12
C VAL A 30 9.76 7.70 -3.77
N ILE A 31 9.71 8.59 -4.76
CA ILE A 31 9.35 9.99 -4.55
C ILE A 31 7.92 10.07 -4.00
N GLU A 32 6.99 9.31 -4.58
CA GLU A 32 5.61 9.29 -4.12
C GLU A 32 5.47 8.78 -2.70
N ALA A 33 6.15 7.68 -2.36
CA ALA A 33 6.12 7.09 -1.04
C ALA A 33 6.60 8.06 0.05
N ILE A 34 7.55 8.93 -0.27
CA ILE A 34 8.10 9.92 0.67
C ILE A 34 7.24 11.19 0.71
N ALA A 35 6.86 11.72 -0.45
CA ALA A 35 6.30 13.06 -0.57
C ALA A 35 4.77 13.07 -0.48
N VAL A 36 4.09 12.16 -1.16
CA VAL A 36 2.65 12.24 -1.38
C VAL A 36 1.87 12.01 -0.08
N PRO A 37 2.15 10.97 0.74
CA PRO A 37 1.49 10.81 2.03
C PRO A 37 1.56 12.07 2.90
N ARG A 38 2.70 12.78 2.93
CA ARG A 38 2.85 14.01 3.74
C ARG A 38 1.95 15.16 3.29
N VAL A 39 1.68 15.24 1.98
CA VAL A 39 0.77 16.26 1.42
C VAL A 39 -0.69 15.92 1.73
N PHE A 40 -1.05 14.64 1.63
CA PHE A 40 -2.43 14.17 1.81
C PHE A 40 -2.80 13.87 3.28
N SER A 41 -1.83 13.70 4.17
CA SER A 41 -2.01 13.47 5.60
C SER A 41 -2.01 14.74 6.44
N ALA A 42 -2.12 15.94 5.82
CA ALA A 42 -1.91 17.21 6.51
C ALA A 42 -2.70 17.31 7.84
N GLY A 43 -1.96 17.35 8.96
CA GLY A 43 -2.50 17.44 10.31
C GLY A 43 -2.83 16.12 11.00
N LEU A 44 -2.61 14.98 10.36
CA LEU A 44 -2.84 13.65 10.92
C LEU A 44 -1.52 12.86 11.07
N PRO A 45 -1.39 12.03 12.13
CA PRO A 45 -0.29 11.08 12.23
C PRO A 45 -0.32 10.16 11.01
N ILE A 46 0.85 9.68 10.59
CA ILE A 46 0.92 8.52 9.68
C ILE A 46 0.87 7.29 10.57
N ILE A 47 0.01 6.34 10.23
CA ILE A 47 -0.01 5.05 10.91
C ILE A 47 0.63 4.00 10.03
N ASP A 48 1.51 3.22 10.63
CA ASP A 48 2.00 1.98 10.03
C ASP A 48 0.87 0.95 10.04
N GLU A 49 0.84 0.03 9.08
CA GLU A 49 -0.19 -1.02 8.96
C GLU A 49 -0.19 -2.03 10.13
N LEU A 50 0.76 -1.93 11.06
CA LEU A 50 0.79 -2.80 12.23
C LEU A 50 -0.41 -2.51 13.15
N PRO A 51 -1.22 -3.54 13.48
CA PRO A 51 -2.29 -3.39 14.46
C PRO A 51 -1.72 -2.99 15.82
N PRO A 52 -2.40 -2.12 16.58
CA PRO A 52 -1.97 -1.77 17.91
C PRO A 52 -2.03 -2.99 18.84
N GLU A 53 -1.08 -3.09 19.77
CA GLU A 53 -1.13 -4.11 20.83
C GLU A 53 -2.28 -3.79 21.80
N PRO A 54 -3.12 -4.78 22.14
CA PRO A 54 -4.17 -4.58 23.13
C PRO A 54 -3.57 -4.28 24.51
N THR A 55 -4.22 -3.36 25.24
CA THR A 55 -3.80 -3.00 26.58
C THR A 55 -4.31 -4.05 27.57
N ALA A 56 -3.58 -5.16 27.70
CA ALA A 56 -3.84 -6.28 28.62
C ALA A 56 -5.18 -7.02 28.45
N ALA A 57 -5.19 -8.29 28.88
CA ALA A 57 -6.34 -9.17 28.86
C ALA A 57 -7.44 -8.66 29.81
N ASN A 58 -8.36 -7.85 29.28
CA ASN A 58 -9.53 -7.38 30.03
C ASN A 58 -10.67 -8.39 29.91
N THR A 59 -11.16 -8.87 31.05
CA THR A 59 -12.36 -9.73 31.16
C THR A 59 -13.67 -8.96 31.12
N SER A 60 -13.64 -7.66 30.79
CA SER A 60 -14.85 -6.85 30.68
C SER A 60 -15.62 -7.17 29.39
N THR A 61 -16.92 -6.93 29.39
CA THR A 61 -17.76 -7.08 28.20
C THR A 61 -17.27 -6.16 27.09
N VAL A 62 -17.11 -6.71 25.88
CA VAL A 62 -16.82 -5.95 24.67
C VAL A 62 -17.93 -4.94 24.42
N LEU A 63 -17.57 -3.70 24.14
CA LEU A 63 -18.50 -2.63 23.78
C LEU A 63 -19.27 -3.02 22.52
N SER A 64 -20.55 -2.66 22.42
CA SER A 64 -21.27 -2.82 21.16
C SER A 64 -20.75 -1.86 20.09
N ARG A 65 -21.00 -2.16 18.81
CA ARG A 65 -20.62 -1.29 17.69
C ARG A 65 -21.21 0.13 17.85
N GLU A 66 -22.44 0.24 18.33
CA GLU A 66 -23.13 1.51 18.58
C GLU A 66 -22.47 2.28 19.72
N GLN A 67 -22.06 1.58 20.78
CA GLN A 67 -21.33 2.19 21.90
C GLN A 67 -19.97 2.72 21.43
N ALA A 68 -19.21 1.91 20.70
CA ALA A 68 -17.92 2.32 20.14
C ALA A 68 -18.06 3.53 19.21
N THR A 69 -19.11 3.55 18.37
CA THR A 69 -19.40 4.68 17.48
C THR A 69 -19.77 5.95 18.27
N ARG A 70 -20.56 5.84 19.34
CA ARG A 70 -20.90 7.00 20.20
C ARG A 70 -19.67 7.56 20.92
N ILE A 71 -18.81 6.68 21.44
CA ILE A 71 -17.56 7.08 22.09
C ILE A 71 -16.67 7.81 21.08
N LEU A 72 -16.60 7.29 19.86
CA LEU A 72 -15.88 7.92 18.77
C LEU A 72 -16.42 9.30 18.40
N MET A 73 -17.74 9.42 18.25
CA MET A 73 -18.42 10.71 17.99
C MET A 73 -18.16 11.72 19.10
N ALA A 74 -18.12 11.28 20.36
CA ALA A 74 -17.81 12.15 21.49
C ALA A 74 -16.33 12.60 21.49
N HIS A 75 -15.41 11.72 21.09
CA HIS A 75 -13.98 12.03 21.06
C HIS A 75 -13.58 12.88 19.85
N SER A 76 -14.17 12.64 18.68
CA SER A 76 -13.88 13.36 17.44
C SER A 76 -15.04 13.34 16.46
N PRO A 77 -16.00 14.27 16.62
CA PRO A 77 -17.20 14.32 15.80
C PRO A 77 -16.88 14.57 14.32
N ALA A 78 -15.82 15.32 14.03
CA ALA A 78 -15.38 15.58 12.66
C ALA A 78 -14.94 14.30 11.91
N VAL A 79 -14.35 13.33 12.62
CA VAL A 79 -13.90 12.06 12.04
C VAL A 79 -15.01 11.04 12.01
N ALA A 80 -15.84 10.99 13.05
CA ALA A 80 -16.98 10.09 13.09
C ALA A 80 -17.94 10.27 11.90
N ASN A 81 -18.15 11.50 11.45
CA ASN A 81 -18.97 11.81 10.27
C ASN A 81 -18.33 11.41 8.93
N GLN A 82 -17.05 11.03 8.94
CA GLN A 82 -16.30 10.66 7.74
C GLN A 82 -16.10 9.14 7.63
N ILE A 83 -16.48 8.35 8.64
CA ILE A 83 -16.25 6.90 8.62
C ILE A 83 -17.27 6.21 7.72
N ASP A 84 -16.80 5.35 6.83
CA ASP A 84 -17.62 4.54 5.93
C ASP A 84 -17.63 3.06 6.33
N GLU A 85 -16.62 2.59 7.09
CA GLU A 85 -16.55 1.22 7.58
C GLU A 85 -16.16 1.11 9.05
N ILE A 86 -16.78 0.17 9.76
CA ILE A 86 -16.46 -0.18 11.14
C ILE A 86 -16.36 -1.70 11.24
N ALA A 87 -15.20 -2.19 11.64
CA ALA A 87 -14.92 -3.61 11.81
C ALA A 87 -14.43 -3.90 13.23
N TYR A 88 -14.88 -5.00 13.80
CA TYR A 88 -14.34 -5.52 15.06
C TYR A 88 -13.29 -6.59 14.75
N LEU A 89 -12.10 -6.46 15.35
CA LEU A 89 -10.97 -7.36 15.17
C LEU A 89 -10.82 -8.20 16.45
N PRO A 90 -11.44 -9.40 16.53
CA PRO A 90 -11.52 -10.18 17.77
C PRO A 90 -10.17 -10.71 18.23
N LEU A 91 -9.23 -10.97 17.31
CA LEU A 91 -7.91 -11.48 17.65
C LEU A 91 -7.11 -10.51 18.53
N ILE A 92 -7.31 -9.20 18.31
CA ILE A 92 -6.62 -8.13 19.02
C ILE A 92 -7.57 -7.32 19.90
N GLN A 93 -8.86 -7.63 19.94
CA GLN A 93 -9.87 -6.94 20.76
C GLN A 93 -9.97 -5.42 20.47
N VAL A 94 -9.97 -5.05 19.19
CA VAL A 94 -9.98 -3.65 18.74
C VAL A 94 -11.10 -3.40 17.73
N TYR A 95 -11.75 -2.25 17.83
CA TYR A 95 -12.56 -1.69 16.76
C TYR A 95 -11.69 -0.89 15.80
N ARG A 96 -11.73 -1.25 14.52
CA ARG A 96 -11.17 -0.45 13.42
C ARG A 96 -12.29 0.36 12.78
N PHE A 97 -12.06 1.65 12.63
CA PHE A 97 -12.89 2.57 11.89
C PHE A 97 -12.09 3.09 10.70
N GLU A 98 -12.67 3.07 9.52
CA GLU A 98 -11.98 3.36 8.28
C GLU A 98 -12.77 4.39 7.46
N ASN A 99 -12.04 5.20 6.69
CA ASN A 99 -12.55 5.99 5.60
C ASN A 99 -11.75 5.63 4.35
N HIS A 100 -12.36 4.87 3.44
CA HIS A 100 -11.72 4.41 2.20
C HIS A 100 -11.42 5.56 1.23
N GLN A 101 -12.24 6.61 1.23
CA GLN A 101 -12.08 7.75 0.32
C GLN A 101 -10.87 8.62 0.67
N ARG A 102 -10.58 8.74 1.96
CA ARG A 102 -9.55 9.62 2.52
C ARG A 102 -8.37 8.86 3.11
N PHE A 103 -8.41 7.53 3.12
CA PHE A 103 -7.36 6.64 3.60
C PHE A 103 -6.99 6.92 5.06
N PHE A 104 -7.99 7.18 5.90
CA PHE A 104 -7.80 7.35 7.33
C PHE A 104 -8.33 6.16 8.10
N GLU A 105 -7.60 5.78 9.13
CA GLU A 105 -7.90 4.62 9.97
C GLU A 105 -7.74 4.98 11.44
N TRP A 106 -8.67 4.48 12.23
CA TRP A 106 -8.79 4.73 13.65
C TRP A 106 -8.99 3.40 14.37
N PHE A 107 -8.18 3.16 15.39
CA PHE A 107 -8.21 1.96 16.20
C PHE A 107 -8.59 2.31 17.63
N MET A 108 -9.61 1.63 18.14
CA MET A 108 -10.14 1.82 19.48
C MET A 108 -10.17 0.49 20.22
N ASP A 109 -9.68 0.48 21.45
CA ASP A 109 -9.80 -0.68 22.33
C ASP A 109 -11.27 -1.03 22.54
N ALA A 110 -11.63 -2.29 22.27
CA ALA A 110 -13.03 -2.71 22.23
C ALA A 110 -13.68 -2.85 23.62
N HIS A 111 -12.91 -2.77 24.69
CA HIS A 111 -13.40 -2.88 26.07
C HIS A 111 -13.49 -1.52 26.76
N THR A 112 -12.46 -0.69 26.57
CA THR A 112 -12.32 0.59 27.26
C THR A 112 -12.84 1.76 26.43
N GLY A 113 -12.96 1.60 25.11
CA GLY A 113 -13.29 2.69 24.19
C GLY A 113 -12.14 3.69 24.01
N LYS A 114 -10.94 3.38 24.52
CA LYS A 114 -9.76 4.24 24.38
C LYS A 114 -9.23 4.16 22.95
N VAL A 115 -8.96 5.33 22.34
CA VAL A 115 -8.28 5.40 21.04
C VAL A 115 -6.83 4.92 21.22
N LEU A 116 -6.45 3.87 20.51
CA LEU A 116 -5.13 3.25 20.54
C LEU A 116 -4.21 3.85 19.49
N LYS A 117 -4.72 4.04 18.28
CA LYS A 117 -3.95 4.52 17.13
C LYS A 117 -4.88 5.22 16.15
N TYR A 118 -4.44 6.29 15.52
CA TYR A 118 -5.24 6.98 14.51
C TYR A 118 -4.34 7.69 13.51
N GLY A 119 -4.77 7.75 12.24
CA GLY A 119 -4.03 8.51 11.24
C GLY A 119 -4.27 8.06 9.81
N PHE A 120 -3.39 8.52 8.92
CA PHE A 120 -3.39 8.21 7.50
C PHE A 120 -2.72 6.86 7.23
N ASN A 121 -3.42 5.97 6.53
CA ASN A 121 -2.87 4.74 6.01
C ASN A 121 -2.15 5.01 4.68
N ALA A 122 -0.87 5.35 4.78
CA ALA A 122 -0.01 5.61 3.62
C ALA A 122 0.17 4.39 2.72
N GLY A 123 0.19 3.18 3.29
CA GLY A 123 0.35 1.95 2.53
C GLY A 123 -0.83 1.68 1.60
N ASN A 124 -2.05 1.69 2.14
CA ASN A 124 -3.28 1.54 1.37
C ASN A 124 -3.43 2.67 0.33
N PHE A 125 -3.10 3.92 0.71
CA PHE A 125 -3.08 5.04 -0.24
C PHE A 125 -2.11 4.78 -1.41
N LEU A 126 -0.86 4.39 -1.16
CA LEU A 126 0.12 4.16 -2.24
C LEU A 126 -0.25 2.95 -3.09
N GLN A 127 -0.86 1.92 -2.51
CA GLN A 127 -1.34 0.77 -3.25
C GLN A 127 -2.42 1.18 -4.26
N GLN A 128 -3.40 1.97 -3.81
CA GLN A 128 -4.53 2.38 -4.66
C GLN A 128 -4.16 3.54 -5.60
N LYS A 129 -3.46 4.56 -5.09
CA LYS A 129 -3.20 5.85 -5.76
C LYS A 129 -1.74 6.07 -6.18
N GLY A 130 -0.83 5.14 -5.90
CA GLY A 130 0.56 5.23 -6.38
C GLY A 130 0.68 5.10 -7.90
N PHE A 131 1.89 5.35 -8.41
CA PHE A 131 2.24 5.51 -9.82
C PHE A 131 1.43 6.61 -10.51
N LEU A 132 1.37 7.79 -9.90
CA LEU A 132 0.64 8.97 -10.36
C LEU A 132 -0.89 8.79 -10.39
N GLY A 133 -1.42 7.72 -9.80
CA GLY A 133 -2.86 7.48 -9.68
C GLY A 133 -3.60 8.50 -8.82
N TRP A 134 -2.88 9.20 -7.94
CA TRP A 134 -3.37 10.30 -7.13
C TRP A 134 -3.64 11.57 -7.97
N LEU A 135 -2.96 11.75 -9.11
CA LEU A 135 -3.26 12.82 -10.05
C LEU A 135 -4.54 12.52 -10.82
N HIS A 136 -4.63 11.30 -11.38
CA HIS A 136 -5.87 10.78 -11.96
C HIS A 136 -5.82 9.24 -12.06
N PRO A 137 -6.92 8.52 -11.71
CA PRO A 137 -6.95 7.05 -11.78
C PRO A 137 -6.50 6.41 -13.10
N TRP A 138 -6.80 7.01 -14.26
CA TRP A 138 -6.42 6.42 -15.55
C TRP A 138 -4.91 6.46 -15.79
N VAL A 139 -4.21 7.48 -15.29
CA VAL A 139 -2.74 7.61 -15.41
C VAL A 139 -2.05 6.46 -14.68
N GLY A 140 -2.47 6.20 -13.45
CA GLY A 140 -1.96 5.07 -12.67
C GLY A 140 -2.20 3.73 -13.33
N ASN A 141 -3.40 3.51 -13.91
CA ASN A 141 -3.72 2.26 -14.61
C ASN A 141 -2.90 2.09 -15.90
N LEU A 142 -2.70 3.19 -16.65
CA LEU A 142 -1.89 3.19 -17.88
C LEU A 142 -0.43 2.82 -17.59
N ILE A 143 0.07 3.12 -16.40
CA ILE A 143 1.43 2.75 -15.98
C ILE A 143 1.45 1.33 -15.44
N LYS A 144 0.57 0.99 -14.48
CA LYS A 144 0.59 -0.30 -13.75
C LYS A 144 0.40 -1.51 -14.68
N LEU A 145 -0.57 -1.46 -15.60
CA LEU A 145 -0.90 -2.58 -16.48
C LEU A 145 0.26 -3.02 -17.40
N PRO A 146 0.87 -2.13 -18.21
CA PRO A 146 2.00 -2.53 -19.05
C PRO A 146 3.25 -2.82 -18.24
N SER A 147 3.42 -2.21 -17.06
CA SER A 147 4.58 -2.46 -16.19
C SER A 147 4.71 -3.93 -15.80
N ALA A 148 3.61 -4.62 -15.52
CA ALA A 148 3.63 -6.04 -15.19
C ALA A 148 4.17 -6.88 -16.37
N LEU A 149 3.70 -6.60 -17.59
CA LEU A 149 4.15 -7.29 -18.81
C LEU A 149 5.61 -6.99 -19.12
N LEU A 150 6.03 -5.74 -19.00
CA LEU A 150 7.41 -5.32 -19.20
C LEU A 150 8.34 -5.96 -18.17
N THR A 151 7.93 -6.03 -16.91
CA THR A 151 8.69 -6.72 -15.86
C THR A 151 8.85 -8.22 -16.17
N LEU A 152 7.81 -8.87 -16.68
CA LEU A 152 7.91 -10.27 -17.12
C LEU A 152 8.92 -10.42 -18.28
N ILE A 153 8.90 -9.52 -19.27
CA ILE A 153 9.89 -9.49 -20.35
C ILE A 153 11.30 -9.28 -19.79
N LEU A 154 11.46 -8.42 -18.78
CA LEU A 154 12.74 -8.18 -18.12
C LEU A 154 13.27 -9.43 -17.43
N VAL A 155 12.41 -10.17 -16.70
CA VAL A 155 12.75 -11.41 -16.02
C VAL A 155 13.14 -12.50 -17.03
N ILE A 156 12.33 -12.73 -18.07
CA ILE A 156 12.61 -13.74 -19.09
C ILE A 156 13.91 -13.42 -19.83
N SER A 157 14.08 -12.16 -20.26
CA SER A 157 15.30 -11.73 -20.97
C SER A 157 16.53 -11.80 -20.06
N GLY A 158 16.41 -11.44 -18.79
CA GLY A 158 17.49 -11.53 -17.80
C GLY A 158 17.90 -12.98 -17.54
N PHE A 159 16.93 -13.87 -17.33
CA PHE A 159 17.19 -15.30 -17.15
C PHE A 159 17.86 -15.92 -18.39
N TYR A 160 17.38 -15.58 -19.58
CA TYR A 160 17.99 -16.04 -20.83
C TYR A 160 19.45 -15.57 -20.95
N LEU A 161 19.73 -14.31 -20.63
CA LEU A 161 21.10 -13.77 -20.63
C LEU A 161 21.99 -14.48 -19.60
N PHE A 162 21.47 -14.72 -18.40
CA PHE A 162 22.16 -15.46 -17.35
C PHE A 162 22.51 -16.89 -17.77
N VAL A 163 21.56 -17.68 -18.28
CA VAL A 163 21.86 -19.04 -18.76
C VAL A 163 22.84 -19.01 -19.93
N SER A 164 22.71 -18.03 -20.84
CA SER A 164 23.60 -17.92 -21.99
C SER A 164 25.05 -17.63 -21.60
N SER A 165 25.32 -16.99 -20.46
CA SER A 165 26.70 -16.68 -20.03
C SER A 165 27.47 -17.91 -19.56
N PHE A 166 26.79 -18.98 -19.10
CA PHE A 166 27.44 -20.22 -18.67
C PHE A 166 27.67 -21.23 -19.80
N ARG A 167 27.02 -21.04 -20.96
CA ARG A 167 27.14 -21.92 -22.14
C ARG A 167 28.20 -21.48 -23.15
N VAL A 168 28.92 -20.40 -22.86
CA VAL A 168 30.01 -19.86 -23.71
C VAL A 168 31.40 -20.33 -23.23
N ASN A 169 31.45 -21.12 -22.15
CA ASN A 169 32.58 -22.00 -21.84
C ASN A 169 32.33 -23.40 -22.43
#